data_AF-K3Z909-F1
#
_entry.id   AF-K3Z909-F1
#
_cell.length_a   1.000
_cell.length_b   1.000
_cell.length_c   1.000
_cell.angle_alpha   90.00
_cell.angle_beta   90.00
_cell.angle_gamma   90.00
#
_symmetry.space_group_name_H-M   'P 1'
#
loop_
_entity.id
_entity.type
_entity.pdbx_description
1 polymer ?
#
loop_
_entity_poly.entity_id
_entity_poly.type
_entity_poly.pdbx_seq_one_letter_code
_entity_poly.pdbx_strand_id
1 'polypeptide(L)'
;MASRRYLLRLLSTRLVPQRSQTLTPVSIATRTLASLSEPLGNPAPRALASPRLYYPSRCHFATRSSGDEDDDEDEDEDEEGHYDDDGSEGEWGEEDEAVAAKKPSGKTEEEMVAEAAEIGYKVVGPLGPDEKPFKPYEPVFAVVQIGSHQFKVSNGDSIFTERLKFCDVNDKLVLNRVLMLGSQTQTVIGRPILSEATVHAVVEEHALDAKVIVFKKKRRKNYRRTKGHRQELTKLRITNIEGIDKPETVAVAA
;
A
#
# COMPACT_ATOMS: atom_id res chain seq x y z
N MET A 1 42.93 -13.86 -42.69
CA MET A 1 42.58 -15.30 -42.55
C MET A 1 43.69 -15.99 -41.75
N ALA A 2 43.45 -16.30 -40.47
CA ALA A 2 44.35 -17.13 -39.68
C ALA A 2 43.51 -17.98 -38.72
N SER A 3 43.39 -19.25 -39.08
CA SER A 3 42.70 -20.32 -38.37
C SER A 3 43.53 -20.74 -37.14
N ARG A 4 42.91 -20.79 -35.95
CA ARG A 4 43.36 -21.64 -34.84
C ARG A 4 42.16 -22.24 -34.11
N ARG A 5 41.88 -23.47 -34.50
CA ARG A 5 41.23 -24.52 -33.69
C ARG A 5 41.93 -24.59 -32.32
N TYR A 6 41.20 -24.84 -31.22
CA TYR A 6 41.52 -25.90 -30.24
C TYR A 6 40.52 -25.94 -29.06
N LEU A 7 39.93 -27.13 -28.91
CA LEU A 7 39.56 -27.86 -27.68
C LEU A 7 38.51 -27.30 -26.71
N LEU A 8 37.27 -27.80 -26.90
CA LEU A 8 36.26 -27.96 -25.86
C LEU A 8 36.75 -28.95 -24.79
N ARG A 9 36.84 -28.50 -23.53
CA ARG A 9 37.12 -29.34 -22.36
C ARG A 9 35.81 -29.62 -21.63
N LEU A 10 35.22 -30.78 -21.90
CA LEU A 10 34.10 -31.35 -21.14
C LEU A 10 34.60 -31.73 -19.73
N LEU A 11 34.17 -31.00 -18.71
CA LEU A 11 34.32 -31.41 -17.31
C LEU A 11 33.03 -32.08 -16.86
N SER A 12 33.04 -33.41 -16.94
CA SER A 12 32.10 -34.32 -16.28
C SER A 12 32.25 -34.21 -14.76
N THR A 13 31.34 -33.49 -14.09
CA THR A 13 31.20 -33.55 -12.64
C THR A 13 30.32 -34.73 -12.26
N ARG A 14 30.93 -35.69 -11.56
CA ARG A 14 30.29 -36.89 -11.01
C ARG A 14 29.22 -36.49 -9.98
N LEU A 15 28.00 -36.99 -10.18
CA LEU A 15 26.94 -37.02 -9.16
C LEU A 15 27.41 -37.84 -7.95
N VAL A 16 27.45 -37.20 -6.78
CA VAL A 16 27.62 -37.87 -5.49
C VAL A 16 26.24 -38.37 -5.04
N PRO A 17 26.04 -39.67 -4.77
CA PRO A 17 24.78 -40.15 -4.22
C PRO A 17 24.68 -39.70 -2.75
N GLN A 18 23.62 -38.96 -2.42
CA GLN A 18 23.33 -38.60 -1.03
C GLN A 18 22.88 -39.84 -0.25
N ARG A 19 23.53 -40.05 0.89
CA ARG A 19 23.29 -41.12 1.85
C ARG A 19 21.95 -40.84 2.54
N SER A 20 20.94 -41.70 2.33
CA SER A 20 19.66 -41.63 3.03
C SER A 20 19.88 -41.85 4.54
N GLN A 21 19.62 -40.83 5.35
CA GLN A 21 19.61 -40.96 6.81
C GLN A 21 18.27 -41.55 7.24
N THR A 22 18.29 -42.69 7.93
CA THR A 22 17.11 -43.27 8.57
C THR A 22 16.82 -42.53 9.86
N LEU A 23 15.61 -41.97 9.98
CA LEU A 23 15.14 -41.31 11.20
C LEU A 23 14.85 -42.38 12.28
N THR A 24 15.53 -42.30 13.42
CA THR A 24 15.13 -43.03 14.63
C THR A 24 14.00 -42.27 15.33
N PRO A 25 12.95 -42.94 15.82
CA PRO A 25 11.90 -42.27 16.56
C PRO A 25 12.41 -41.89 17.96
N VAL A 26 12.39 -40.60 18.27
CA VAL A 26 12.60 -40.09 19.63
C VAL A 26 11.33 -40.43 20.44
N SER A 27 11.46 -41.30 21.44
CA SER A 27 10.35 -41.57 22.37
C SER A 27 10.17 -40.37 23.30
N ILE A 28 9.00 -39.73 23.20
CA ILE A 28 8.60 -38.69 24.14
C ILE A 28 8.11 -39.40 25.40
N ALA A 29 8.87 -39.31 26.48
CA ALA A 29 8.44 -39.80 27.78
C ALA A 29 7.18 -39.04 28.23
N THR A 30 6.07 -39.75 28.39
CA THR A 30 4.86 -39.24 29.04
C THR A 30 5.16 -38.98 30.51
N ARG A 31 5.43 -37.71 30.86
CA ARG A 31 5.42 -37.28 32.27
C ARG A 31 3.97 -37.15 32.72
N THR A 32 3.63 -37.96 33.71
CA THR A 32 2.35 -38.00 34.39
C THR A 32 2.05 -36.68 35.12
N LEU A 33 0.82 -36.20 34.95
CA LEU A 33 0.25 -35.08 35.69
C LEU A 33 0.03 -35.48 37.15
N ALA A 34 0.94 -35.10 38.05
CA ALA A 34 0.67 -35.09 39.47
C ALA A 34 1.51 -34.03 40.18
N SER A 35 0.82 -33.22 40.98
CA SER A 35 1.33 -32.22 41.93
C SER A 35 1.92 -30.94 41.31
N LEU A 36 1.17 -29.84 41.49
CA LEU A 36 1.65 -28.54 41.95
C LEU A 36 0.44 -27.60 42.06
N SER A 37 -0.31 -27.78 43.14
CA SER A 37 -1.18 -26.73 43.69
C SER A 37 -0.31 -25.79 44.52
N GLU A 38 0.20 -24.73 43.92
CA GLU A 38 0.76 -23.58 44.64
C GLU A 38 0.06 -22.31 44.11
N PRO A 39 -0.61 -21.52 44.96
CA PRO A 39 -1.21 -20.26 44.52
C PRO A 39 -0.10 -19.24 44.26
N LEU A 40 -0.13 -18.65 43.06
CA LEU A 40 0.72 -17.53 42.69
C LEU A 40 0.49 -16.35 43.64
N GLY A 41 1.37 -16.19 44.62
CA GLY A 41 1.49 -14.96 45.40
C GLY A 41 1.95 -13.84 44.47
N ASN A 42 1.19 -12.75 44.41
CA ASN A 42 1.54 -11.55 43.67
C ASN A 42 2.96 -11.09 44.06
N PRO A 43 3.93 -11.03 43.14
CA PRO A 43 5.23 -10.46 43.47
C PRO A 43 5.06 -8.96 43.70
N ALA A 44 5.50 -8.48 44.86
CA ALA A 44 5.53 -7.05 45.20
C ALA A 44 6.28 -6.24 44.11
N PRO A 45 5.88 -4.99 43.82
CA PRO A 45 6.54 -4.19 42.81
C PRO A 45 7.98 -3.90 43.25
N ARG A 46 8.95 -4.47 42.53
CA ARG A 46 10.36 -4.07 42.65
C ARG A 46 10.46 -2.61 42.22
N ALA A 47 10.70 -1.73 43.18
CA ALA A 47 11.08 -0.35 42.93
C ALA A 47 12.35 -0.34 42.06
N LEU A 48 12.21 0.05 40.79
CA LEU A 48 13.34 0.37 39.93
C LEU A 48 13.98 1.64 40.47
N ALA A 49 15.05 1.48 41.25
CA ALA A 49 15.96 2.57 41.54
C ALA A 49 16.60 3.01 40.22
N SER A 50 16.07 4.08 39.62
CA SER A 50 16.67 4.75 38.47
C SER A 50 18.07 5.22 38.84
N PRO A 51 19.13 4.83 38.11
CA PRO A 51 20.44 5.42 38.34
C PRO A 51 20.37 6.90 37.96
N ARG A 52 20.65 7.78 38.92
CA ARG A 52 20.89 9.21 38.68
C ARG A 52 22.03 9.33 37.67
N LEU A 53 21.70 9.54 36.40
CA LEU A 53 22.66 10.01 35.42
C LEU A 53 23.01 11.44 35.79
N TYR A 54 24.20 11.59 36.35
CA TYR A 54 24.86 12.87 36.56
C TYR A 54 25.03 13.54 35.19
N TYR A 55 24.21 14.56 34.93
CA TYR A 55 24.38 15.44 33.77
C TYR A 55 25.45 16.48 34.14
N PRO A 56 26.67 16.45 33.57
CA PRO A 56 27.58 17.56 33.77
C PRO A 56 26.99 18.80 33.09
N SER A 57 26.91 19.85 33.89
CA SER A 57 26.48 21.19 33.53
C SER A 57 27.18 21.71 32.28
N ARG A 58 26.36 22.19 31.34
CA ARG A 58 26.52 23.48 30.66
C ARG A 58 27.94 23.84 30.19
N CYS A 59 28.33 23.35 29.01
CA CYS A 59 29.32 24.04 28.20
C CYS A 59 28.61 25.08 27.32
N HIS A 60 28.80 26.34 27.67
CA HIS A 60 28.46 27.49 26.84
C HIS A 60 29.32 27.47 25.56
N PHE A 61 28.73 27.07 24.43
CA PHE A 61 29.28 27.47 23.13
C PHE A 61 28.69 28.84 22.81
N ALA A 62 29.55 29.85 22.86
CA ALA A 62 29.21 31.24 22.68
C ALA A 62 28.43 31.46 21.37
N THR A 63 27.32 32.17 21.49
CA THR A 63 26.67 32.90 20.41
C THR A 63 27.66 33.94 19.88
N ARG A 64 28.29 33.67 18.73
CA ARG A 64 28.63 34.74 17.80
C ARG A 64 27.51 34.84 16.80
N SER A 65 26.75 35.92 16.93
CA SER A 65 25.86 36.47 15.92
C SER A 65 26.68 36.91 14.71
N SER A 66 26.63 36.11 13.66
CA SER A 66 26.55 36.57 12.27
C SER A 66 25.28 35.87 11.76
N GLY A 67 24.18 36.56 11.51
CA GLY A 67 24.12 37.58 10.48
C GLY A 67 24.26 36.93 9.10
N ASP A 68 23.63 35.78 8.88
CA ASP A 68 23.43 35.21 7.54
C ASP A 68 21.98 35.55 7.14
N GLU A 69 21.81 36.80 6.71
CA GLU A 69 20.73 37.19 5.81
C GLU A 69 21.19 36.73 4.42
N ASP A 70 20.87 35.48 4.06
CA ASP A 70 20.91 35.06 2.66
C ASP A 70 19.62 35.61 2.02
N ASP A 71 19.70 36.88 1.60
CA ASP A 71 18.80 37.49 0.62
C ASP A 71 19.11 36.81 -0.72
N ASP A 72 18.27 35.84 -1.11
CA ASP A 72 18.22 35.34 -2.48
C ASP A 72 17.50 36.42 -3.33
N GLU A 73 18.16 37.57 -3.54
CA GLU A 73 17.83 38.48 -4.63
C GLU A 73 18.35 37.84 -5.92
N ASP A 74 17.52 37.00 -6.53
CA ASP A 74 17.65 36.68 -7.96
C ASP A 74 17.35 37.99 -8.73
N GLU A 75 18.34 38.87 -8.84
CA GLU A 75 18.36 39.94 -9.83
C GLU A 75 18.50 39.29 -11.21
N ASP A 76 17.37 38.82 -11.74
CA ASP A 76 17.21 38.62 -13.17
C ASP A 76 17.27 40.02 -13.82
N GLU A 77 18.48 40.45 -14.19
CA GLU A 77 18.70 41.56 -15.13
C GLU A 77 18.15 41.14 -16.51
N ASP A 78 16.83 41.14 -16.63
CA ASP A 78 16.14 41.02 -17.90
C ASP A 78 16.27 42.37 -18.62
N GLU A 79 17.34 42.46 -19.41
CA GLU A 79 17.60 43.43 -20.46
C GLU A 79 16.29 43.96 -21.09
N GLU A 80 15.94 45.22 -20.82
CA GLU A 80 14.79 45.91 -21.43
C GLU A 80 14.98 45.94 -22.96
N GLY A 81 14.39 44.96 -23.65
CA GLY A 81 14.21 44.97 -25.08
C GLY A 81 13.29 46.11 -25.47
N HIS A 82 13.87 47.20 -25.98
CA HIS A 82 13.17 48.23 -26.73
C HIS A 82 12.61 47.58 -28.02
N TYR A 83 11.33 47.21 -28.00
CA TYR A 83 10.64 46.76 -29.20
C TYR A 83 10.27 47.99 -30.02
N ASP A 84 10.96 48.18 -31.14
CA ASP A 84 10.56 49.09 -32.20
C ASP A 84 9.16 48.67 -32.70
N ASP A 85 8.20 49.59 -32.54
CA ASP A 85 6.85 49.54 -33.11
C ASP A 85 6.96 49.72 -34.63
N ASP A 86 7.09 48.63 -35.39
CA ASP A 86 6.91 48.63 -36.84
C ASP A 86 5.52 48.07 -37.19
N GLY A 87 4.56 48.98 -37.26
CA GLY A 87 3.23 48.71 -37.77
C GLY A 87 3.28 48.05 -39.16
N SER A 88 2.96 46.76 -39.20
CA SER A 88 2.52 46.07 -40.41
C SER A 88 1.04 45.78 -40.25
N GLU A 89 0.21 46.58 -40.93
CA GLU A 89 -1.23 46.36 -41.09
C GLU A 89 -1.47 45.02 -41.80
N GLY A 90 -1.59 43.96 -41.01
CA GLY A 90 -2.02 42.65 -41.45
C GLY A 90 -3.51 42.69 -41.73
N GLU A 91 -3.84 42.77 -43.01
CA GLU A 91 -5.16 42.53 -43.61
C GLU A 91 -5.83 41.31 -42.96
N TRP A 92 -6.97 41.54 -42.32
CA TRP A 92 -7.78 40.51 -41.67
C TRP A 92 -8.42 39.63 -42.75
N GLY A 93 -7.69 38.59 -43.14
CA GLY A 93 -8.26 37.45 -43.86
C GLY A 93 -9.33 36.81 -42.99
N GLU A 94 -10.58 37.00 -43.40
CA GLU A 94 -11.74 36.29 -42.92
C GLU A 94 -11.60 34.82 -43.37
N GLU A 95 -10.80 34.07 -42.62
CA GLU A 95 -10.75 32.63 -42.72
C GLU A 95 -11.64 32.08 -41.61
N ASP A 96 -12.68 31.35 -42.00
CA ASP A 96 -13.61 30.64 -41.14
C ASP A 96 -12.84 29.70 -40.17
N GLU A 97 -12.40 30.23 -39.03
CA GLU A 97 -11.92 29.41 -37.93
C GLU A 97 -13.12 28.64 -37.38
N ALA A 98 -13.23 27.38 -37.77
CA ALA A 98 -13.89 26.39 -36.95
C ALA A 98 -13.23 26.44 -35.58
N VAL A 99 -13.85 27.17 -34.65
CA VAL A 99 -13.44 27.28 -33.25
C VAL A 99 -13.28 25.86 -32.73
N ALA A 100 -12.04 25.38 -32.70
CA ALA A 100 -11.71 24.07 -32.18
C ALA A 100 -12.10 24.12 -30.71
N ALA A 101 -13.31 23.64 -30.41
CA ALA A 101 -13.86 23.59 -29.07
C ALA A 101 -12.79 22.98 -28.17
N LYS A 102 -12.22 23.82 -27.29
CA LYS A 102 -11.20 23.44 -26.32
C LYS A 102 -11.78 22.24 -25.57
N LYS A 103 -11.27 21.03 -25.86
CA LYS A 103 -11.82 19.79 -25.29
C LYS A 103 -11.93 20.00 -23.77
N PRO A 104 -13.09 19.71 -23.15
CA PRO A 104 -13.24 19.89 -21.72
C PRO A 104 -12.11 19.10 -21.04
N SER A 105 -11.35 19.77 -20.17
CA SER A 105 -10.15 19.25 -19.52
C SER A 105 -10.42 18.16 -18.47
N GLY A 106 -11.61 17.55 -18.50
CA GLY A 106 -12.01 16.44 -17.66
C GLY A 106 -11.89 15.13 -18.42
N LYS A 107 -11.37 14.09 -17.75
CA LYS A 107 -11.48 12.72 -18.26
C LYS A 107 -12.94 12.40 -18.53
N THR A 108 -13.21 11.72 -19.63
CA THR A 108 -14.57 11.24 -19.90
C THR A 108 -14.94 10.16 -18.89
N GLU A 109 -16.23 10.00 -18.58
CA GLU A 109 -16.70 9.00 -17.60
C GLU A 109 -16.25 7.57 -17.98
N GLU A 110 -16.21 7.28 -19.28
CA GLU A 110 -15.74 6.01 -19.82
C GLU A 110 -14.27 5.73 -19.48
N GLU A 111 -13.41 6.75 -19.56
CA GLU A 111 -12.00 6.65 -19.19
C GLU A 111 -11.83 6.44 -17.68
N MET A 112 -12.67 7.08 -16.86
CA MET A 112 -12.64 6.90 -15.40
C MET A 112 -13.00 5.46 -15.01
N VAL A 113 -14.04 4.91 -15.64
CA VAL A 113 -14.45 3.52 -15.44
C VAL A 113 -13.38 2.55 -15.93
N ALA A 114 -12.72 2.84 -17.05
CA ALA A 114 -11.62 2.03 -17.56
C ALA A 114 -10.41 2.02 -16.60
N GLU A 115 -10.00 3.18 -16.06
CA GLU A 115 -8.90 3.27 -15.08
C GLU A 115 -9.27 2.56 -13.76
N ALA A 116 -10.53 2.65 -13.31
CA ALA A 116 -11.01 1.89 -12.15
C ALA A 116 -10.93 0.37 -12.39
N ALA A 117 -11.37 -0.09 -13.57
CA ALA A 117 -11.31 -1.49 -13.97
C ALA A 117 -9.87 -2.00 -14.08
N GLU A 118 -8.94 -1.17 -14.54
CA GLU A 118 -7.51 -1.49 -14.58
C GLU A 118 -6.89 -1.61 -13.19
N ILE A 119 -7.36 -0.87 -12.19
CA ILE A 119 -6.94 -1.04 -10.80
C ILE A 119 -7.58 -2.31 -10.19
N GLY A 120 -8.78 -2.68 -10.67
CA GLY A 120 -9.45 -3.94 -10.33
C GLY A 120 -10.77 -3.77 -9.57
N TYR A 121 -11.36 -2.57 -9.57
CA TYR A 121 -12.63 -2.29 -8.90
C TYR A 121 -13.64 -1.65 -9.86
N LYS A 122 -14.92 -1.79 -9.52
CA LYS A 122 -16.05 -1.13 -10.18
C LYS A 122 -16.87 -0.41 -9.12
N VAL A 123 -17.22 0.83 -9.38
CA VAL A 123 -18.13 1.61 -8.53
C VAL A 123 -19.57 1.28 -8.94
N VAL A 124 -20.40 0.90 -7.97
CA VAL A 124 -21.83 0.59 -8.19
C VAL A 124 -22.71 1.79 -7.85
N GLY A 125 -22.29 2.60 -6.88
CA GLY A 125 -22.98 3.80 -6.41
C GLY A 125 -23.00 3.90 -4.88
N PRO A 126 -23.64 4.93 -4.33
CA PRO A 126 -23.64 5.19 -2.90
C PRO A 126 -24.50 4.17 -2.13
N LEU A 127 -24.09 3.90 -0.89
CA LEU A 127 -24.88 3.15 0.08
C LEU A 127 -26.12 3.95 0.51
N GLY A 128 -27.28 3.29 0.52
CA GLY A 128 -28.52 3.90 1.02
C GLY A 128 -28.45 4.14 2.54
N PRO A 129 -29.13 5.18 3.07
CA PRO A 129 -29.05 5.53 4.49
C PRO A 129 -29.48 4.41 5.45
N ASP A 130 -30.51 3.64 5.07
CA ASP A 130 -31.13 2.61 5.90
C ASP A 130 -30.58 1.20 5.61
N GLU A 131 -29.71 1.07 4.62
CA GLU A 131 -29.16 -0.22 4.21
C GLU A 131 -28.09 -0.66 5.21
N LYS A 132 -28.24 -1.87 5.76
CA LYS A 132 -27.23 -2.50 6.62
C LYS A 132 -26.35 -3.41 5.76
N PRO A 133 -25.20 -2.92 5.27
CA PRO A 133 -24.37 -3.70 4.35
C PRO A 133 -23.63 -4.85 5.07
N PHE A 134 -23.49 -4.77 6.39
CA PHE A 134 -22.70 -5.71 7.16
C PHE A 134 -23.53 -6.91 7.61
N LYS A 135 -23.15 -8.07 7.08
CA LYS A 135 -23.69 -9.37 7.49
C LYS A 135 -22.88 -9.93 8.66
N PRO A 136 -23.43 -10.87 9.46
CA PRO A 136 -22.64 -11.61 10.44
C PRO A 136 -21.47 -12.35 9.77
N TYR A 137 -20.46 -12.67 10.56
CA TYR A 137 -19.25 -13.34 10.07
C TYR A 137 -19.59 -14.66 9.36
N GLU A 138 -19.06 -14.82 8.15
CA GLU A 138 -19.14 -16.06 7.36
C GLU A 138 -17.74 -16.70 7.33
N PRO A 139 -17.60 -18.02 7.51
CA PRO A 139 -16.30 -18.69 7.55
C PRO A 139 -15.72 -18.92 6.14
N VAL A 140 -15.59 -17.84 5.38
CA VAL A 140 -15.09 -17.80 4.01
C VAL A 140 -14.10 -16.65 3.90
N PHE A 141 -13.04 -16.85 3.13
CA PHE A 141 -12.07 -15.80 2.81
C PHE A 141 -11.78 -15.73 1.31
N ALA A 142 -11.33 -14.57 0.87
CA ALA A 142 -10.86 -14.32 -0.48
C ALA A 142 -9.46 -13.71 -0.45
N VAL A 143 -8.70 -13.89 -1.53
CA VAL A 143 -7.50 -13.10 -1.80
C VAL A 143 -7.81 -12.19 -2.98
N VAL A 144 -7.86 -10.90 -2.70
CA VAL A 144 -8.16 -9.84 -3.68
C VAL A 144 -6.89 -9.09 -4.03
N GLN A 145 -6.79 -8.66 -5.29
CA GLN A 145 -5.73 -7.78 -5.75
C GLN A 145 -6.30 -6.41 -6.08
N ILE A 146 -5.77 -5.36 -5.44
CA ILE A 146 -6.12 -3.97 -5.70
C ILE A 146 -4.83 -3.27 -6.14
N GLY A 147 -4.79 -2.82 -7.39
CA GLY A 147 -3.56 -2.33 -8.01
C GLY A 147 -2.46 -3.40 -7.98
N SER A 148 -1.36 -3.11 -7.29
CA SER A 148 -0.19 -4.00 -7.16
C SER A 148 -0.16 -4.81 -5.85
N HIS A 149 -1.13 -4.60 -4.96
CA HIS A 149 -1.15 -5.22 -3.63
C HIS A 149 -2.22 -6.30 -3.52
N GLN A 150 -1.90 -7.37 -2.79
CA GLN A 150 -2.80 -8.49 -2.53
C GLN A 150 -3.21 -8.50 -1.05
N PHE A 151 -4.50 -8.69 -0.79
CA PHE A 151 -5.07 -8.71 0.54
C PHE A 151 -5.86 -10.00 0.75
N LYS A 152 -5.64 -10.65 1.88
CA LYS A 152 -6.55 -11.70 2.38
C LYS A 152 -7.68 -11.00 3.13
N VAL A 153 -8.91 -11.28 2.75
CA VAL A 153 -10.10 -10.65 3.31
C VAL A 153 -11.17 -11.66 3.65
N SER A 154 -11.86 -11.41 4.75
CA SER A 154 -13.09 -12.08 5.15
C SER A 154 -14.23 -11.06 5.26
N ASN A 155 -15.47 -11.54 5.39
CA ASN A 155 -16.61 -10.65 5.61
C ASN A 155 -16.42 -9.84 6.92
N GLY A 156 -16.59 -8.52 6.83
CA GLY A 156 -16.46 -7.61 7.96
C GLY A 156 -15.02 -7.16 8.24
N ASP A 157 -14.04 -7.49 7.40
CA ASP A 157 -12.69 -6.97 7.56
C ASP A 157 -12.57 -5.52 7.06
N SER A 158 -11.74 -4.72 7.73
CA SER A 158 -11.31 -3.40 7.24
C SER A 158 -9.89 -3.50 6.69
N ILE A 159 -9.69 -3.01 5.47
CA ILE A 159 -8.36 -2.94 4.83
C ILE A 159 -8.02 -1.52 4.42
N PHE A 160 -6.75 -1.16 4.52
CA PHE A 160 -6.21 0.07 3.96
C PHE A 160 -5.60 -0.21 2.60
N THR A 161 -5.99 0.61 1.63
CA THR A 161 -5.54 0.51 0.24
C THR A 161 -4.95 1.84 -0.21
N GLU A 162 -4.25 1.82 -1.34
CA GLU A 162 -3.85 3.04 -2.03
C GLU A 162 -5.08 3.94 -2.32
N ARG A 163 -4.84 5.23 -2.55
CA ARG A 163 -5.94 6.16 -2.83
C ARG A 163 -6.68 5.77 -4.11
N LEU A 164 -7.96 5.46 -3.97
CA LEU A 164 -8.88 5.25 -5.09
C LEU A 164 -9.44 6.61 -5.50
N LYS A 165 -9.27 6.98 -6.78
CA LYS A 165 -9.58 8.34 -7.28
C LYS A 165 -11.06 8.56 -7.63
N PHE A 166 -11.78 7.48 -7.96
CA PHE A 166 -13.10 7.54 -8.59
C PHE A 166 -14.23 7.07 -7.67
N CYS A 167 -13.98 7.00 -6.37
CA CYS A 167 -14.99 6.62 -5.39
C CYS A 167 -15.05 7.67 -4.29
N ASP A 168 -16.25 7.88 -3.79
CA ASP A 168 -16.53 8.75 -2.64
C ASP A 168 -16.81 7.91 -1.39
N VAL A 169 -16.94 8.61 -0.26
CA VAL A 169 -17.25 7.99 1.02
C VAL A 169 -18.67 7.42 0.99
N ASN A 170 -18.84 6.21 1.51
CA ASN A 170 -20.06 5.39 1.45
C ASN A 170 -20.39 4.78 0.08
N ASP A 171 -19.50 4.85 -0.90
CA ASP A 171 -19.71 4.12 -2.15
C ASP A 171 -19.55 2.61 -1.99
N LYS A 172 -20.40 1.86 -2.70
CA LYS A 172 -20.28 0.42 -2.88
C LYS A 172 -19.34 0.12 -4.03
N LEU A 173 -18.32 -0.66 -3.73
CA LEU A 173 -17.34 -1.15 -4.67
C LEU A 173 -17.49 -2.65 -4.88
N VAL A 174 -17.34 -3.07 -6.13
CA VAL A 174 -17.18 -4.47 -6.51
C VAL A 174 -15.73 -4.67 -6.94
N LEU A 175 -15.02 -5.53 -6.22
CA LEU A 175 -13.65 -5.92 -6.52
C LEU A 175 -13.69 -7.14 -7.43
N ASN A 176 -13.25 -6.96 -8.67
CA ASN A 176 -13.32 -7.98 -9.72
C ASN A 176 -12.04 -8.85 -9.78
N ARG A 177 -10.92 -8.34 -9.29
CA ARG A 177 -9.64 -9.06 -9.30
C ARG A 177 -9.50 -9.96 -8.08
N VAL A 178 -10.19 -11.10 -8.13
CA VAL A 178 -10.10 -12.15 -7.12
C VAL A 178 -9.15 -13.24 -7.60
N LEU A 179 -8.13 -13.54 -6.80
CA LEU A 179 -7.10 -14.54 -7.11
C LEU A 179 -7.44 -15.92 -6.55
N MET A 180 -8.07 -15.96 -5.37
CA MET A 180 -8.37 -17.21 -4.67
C MET A 180 -9.58 -17.02 -3.76
N LEU A 181 -10.41 -18.06 -3.66
CA LEU A 181 -11.47 -18.19 -2.67
C LEU A 181 -11.22 -19.42 -1.80
N GLY A 182 -11.48 -19.30 -0.51
CA GLY A 182 -11.31 -20.39 0.45
C GLY A 182 -12.47 -20.47 1.42
N SER A 183 -12.98 -21.68 1.60
CA SER A 183 -13.96 -22.09 2.59
C SER A 183 -13.38 -23.25 3.40
N GLN A 184 -14.10 -23.70 4.43
CA GLN A 184 -13.67 -24.87 5.22
C GLN A 184 -13.59 -26.15 4.39
N THR A 185 -14.46 -26.29 3.39
CA THR A 185 -14.62 -27.52 2.59
C THR A 185 -13.92 -27.46 1.23
N GLN A 186 -13.76 -26.26 0.68
CA GLN A 186 -13.27 -26.08 -0.69
C GLN A 186 -12.33 -24.88 -0.81
N THR A 187 -11.39 -24.98 -1.75
CA THR A 187 -10.48 -23.88 -2.11
C THR A 187 -10.45 -23.79 -3.63
N VAL A 188 -10.78 -22.61 -4.14
CA VAL A 188 -10.80 -22.32 -5.58
C VAL A 188 -9.65 -21.36 -5.87
N ILE A 189 -8.74 -21.77 -6.76
CA ILE A 189 -7.52 -21.02 -7.09
C ILE A 189 -7.61 -20.55 -8.54
N GLY A 190 -7.45 -19.25 -8.75
CA GLY A 190 -7.48 -18.61 -10.07
C GLY A 190 -6.20 -18.81 -10.87
N ARG A 191 -6.32 -18.65 -12.20
CA ARG A 191 -5.20 -18.68 -13.16
C ARG A 191 -5.44 -17.67 -14.29
N PRO A 192 -5.07 -16.39 -14.16
CA PRO A 192 -4.58 -15.68 -12.97
C PRO A 192 -5.70 -15.18 -12.04
N ILE A 193 -6.89 -14.85 -12.58
CA ILE A 193 -8.06 -14.37 -11.83
C ILE A 193 -9.22 -15.37 -11.92
N LEU A 194 -10.18 -15.28 -10.99
CA LEU A 194 -11.44 -16.02 -11.01
C LEU A 194 -12.55 -15.13 -11.59
N SER A 195 -13.17 -15.56 -12.69
CA SER A 195 -14.22 -14.78 -13.39
C SER A 195 -15.55 -14.75 -12.63
N GLU A 196 -15.90 -15.86 -11.99
CA GLU A 196 -17.19 -16.03 -11.30
C GLU A 196 -17.20 -15.47 -9.87
N ALA A 197 -16.06 -14.94 -9.42
CA ALA A 197 -15.87 -14.48 -8.05
C ALA A 197 -15.94 -12.97 -7.95
N THR A 198 -16.77 -12.47 -7.04
CA THR A 198 -16.94 -11.04 -6.76
C THR A 198 -16.84 -10.78 -5.27
N VAL A 199 -16.10 -9.74 -4.90
CA VAL A 199 -16.03 -9.27 -3.51
C VAL A 199 -16.64 -7.88 -3.43
N HIS A 200 -17.65 -7.75 -2.58
CA HIS A 200 -18.33 -6.48 -2.33
C HIS A 200 -17.68 -5.77 -1.14
N ALA A 201 -17.45 -4.48 -1.29
CA ALA A 201 -16.86 -3.63 -0.28
C ALA A 201 -17.55 -2.27 -0.24
N VAL A 202 -17.41 -1.56 0.86
CA VAL A 202 -17.86 -0.18 1.03
C VAL A 202 -16.67 0.69 1.43
N VAL A 203 -16.62 1.89 0.88
CA VAL A 203 -15.65 2.92 1.29
C VAL A 203 -16.09 3.52 2.61
N GLU A 204 -15.34 3.29 3.69
CA GLU A 204 -15.62 3.91 4.99
C GLU A 204 -15.10 5.34 5.07
N GLU A 205 -13.86 5.55 4.65
CA GLU A 205 -13.20 6.86 4.72
C GLU A 205 -11.98 6.93 3.80
N HIS A 206 -11.61 8.16 3.44
CA HIS A 206 -10.31 8.48 2.89
C HIS A 206 -9.45 9.09 3.99
N ALA A 207 -8.36 8.41 4.34
CA ALA A 207 -7.50 8.76 5.45
C ALA A 207 -6.12 9.20 4.97
N LEU A 208 -5.44 10.00 5.78
CA LEU A 208 -4.02 10.28 5.62
C LEU A 208 -3.22 9.36 6.54
N ASP A 209 -2.20 8.73 5.99
CA ASP A 209 -1.26 7.93 6.76
C ASP A 209 -0.44 8.80 7.73
N ALA A 210 0.21 8.14 8.68
CA ALA A 210 1.16 8.75 9.59
C ALA A 210 2.23 9.54 8.82
N LYS A 211 2.65 10.68 9.39
CA LYS A 211 3.68 11.52 8.76
C LYS A 211 5.01 10.77 8.76
N VAL A 212 5.52 10.45 7.57
CA VAL A 212 6.87 9.92 7.39
C VAL A 212 7.83 11.08 7.21
N ILE A 213 8.83 11.20 8.07
CA ILE A 213 9.84 12.26 7.98
C ILE A 213 11.06 11.75 7.22
N VAL A 214 11.27 12.27 6.02
CA VAL A 214 12.45 12.00 5.21
C VAL A 214 13.55 13.00 5.57
N PHE A 215 14.57 12.53 6.28
CA PHE A 215 15.73 13.33 6.65
C PHE A 215 16.94 12.95 5.79
N LYS A 216 17.45 13.92 5.01
CA LYS A 216 18.65 13.77 4.18
C LYS A 216 19.78 14.58 4.81
N LYS A 217 20.94 13.96 5.06
CA LYS A 217 22.14 14.65 5.58
C LYS A 217 23.40 14.10 4.92
N LYS A 218 24.30 15.00 4.49
CA LYS A 218 25.65 14.65 4.04
C LYS A 218 26.67 15.12 5.07
N ARG A 219 27.54 14.22 5.52
CA ARG A 219 28.57 14.51 6.52
C ARG A 219 29.57 15.54 5.97
N ARG A 220 29.92 16.55 6.79
CA ARG A 220 30.91 17.61 6.47
C ARG A 220 30.60 18.46 5.23
N LYS A 221 29.36 18.42 4.71
CA LYS A 221 28.96 19.17 3.51
C LYS A 221 27.90 20.26 3.76
N ASN A 222 27.70 20.65 5.02
CA ASN A 222 26.61 21.52 5.49
C ASN A 222 25.20 21.22 4.91
N TYR A 223 25.02 20.06 4.29
CA TYR A 223 23.78 19.68 3.63
C TYR A 223 22.94 18.86 4.59
N ARG A 224 21.81 19.44 4.98
CA ARG A 224 20.72 18.81 5.74
C ARG A 224 19.39 19.28 5.16
N ARG A 225 18.48 18.36 4.88
CA ARG A 225 17.11 18.65 4.43
C ARG A 225 16.15 17.72 5.16
N THR A 226 15.06 18.26 5.69
CA THR A 226 14.00 17.51 6.35
C THR A 226 12.71 17.75 5.57
N LYS A 227 12.08 16.71 5.03
CA LYS A 227 10.79 16.80 4.34
C LYS A 227 9.80 15.83 4.97
N GLY A 228 8.58 16.27 5.22
CA GLY A 228 7.49 15.37 5.61
C GLY A 228 6.78 14.82 4.37
N HIS A 229 6.36 13.56 4.43
CA HIS A 229 5.43 12.95 3.48
C HIS A 229 4.25 12.36 4.24
N ARG A 230 3.05 12.46 3.68
CA ARG A 230 1.85 11.76 4.13
C ARG A 230 1.19 11.16 2.91
N GLN A 231 0.93 9.85 2.98
CA GLN A 231 0.27 9.15 1.89
C GLN A 231 -1.24 9.18 2.11
N GLU A 232 -2.00 9.44 1.07
CA GLU A 232 -3.45 9.25 1.09
C GLU A 232 -3.80 7.78 0.89
N LEU A 233 -4.72 7.30 1.71
CA LEU A 233 -5.19 5.92 1.75
C LEU A 233 -6.72 5.90 1.69
N THR A 234 -7.26 4.79 1.18
CA THR A 234 -8.70 4.52 1.24
C THR A 234 -8.95 3.33 2.13
N LYS A 235 -9.81 3.51 3.13
CA LYS A 235 -10.21 2.44 4.04
C LYS A 235 -11.47 1.78 3.49
N LEU A 236 -11.34 0.51 3.13
CA LEU A 236 -12.42 -0.30 2.62
C LEU A 236 -12.89 -1.27 3.71
N ARG A 237 -14.20 -1.46 3.79
CA ARG A 237 -14.82 -2.47 4.63
C ARG A 237 -15.48 -3.51 3.75
N ILE A 238 -15.10 -4.77 3.94
CA ILE A 238 -15.60 -5.89 3.13
C ILE A 238 -16.98 -6.30 3.63
N THR A 239 -17.95 -6.43 2.72
CA THR A 239 -19.37 -6.68 3.06
C THR A 239 -19.84 -8.07 2.66
N ASN A 240 -19.37 -8.59 1.53
CA ASN A 240 -19.80 -9.90 1.04
C ASN A 240 -18.75 -10.50 0.11
N ILE A 241 -18.64 -11.83 0.15
CA ILE A 241 -17.83 -12.63 -0.77
C ILE A 241 -18.78 -13.58 -1.50
N GLU A 242 -18.70 -13.59 -2.83
CA GLU A 242 -19.53 -14.41 -3.73
C GLU A 242 -18.65 -15.32 -4.60
N GLY A 243 -19.25 -16.40 -5.12
CA GLY A 243 -18.57 -17.37 -5.99
C GLY A 243 -18.01 -18.62 -5.28
N ILE A 244 -18.42 -18.88 -4.03
CA ILE A 244 -18.06 -20.08 -3.27
C ILE A 244 -19.24 -20.55 -2.41
N ASP A 245 -19.39 -21.87 -2.27
CA ASP A 245 -20.42 -22.43 -1.39
C ASP A 245 -20.07 -22.13 0.08
N LYS A 246 -21.03 -21.49 0.74
CA LYS A 246 -20.95 -21.08 2.13
C LYS A 246 -21.46 -22.25 2.97
N PRO A 247 -20.67 -22.78 3.93
CA PRO A 247 -21.20 -23.77 4.86
C PRO A 247 -22.32 -23.12 5.67
N GLU A 248 -23.37 -23.88 5.97
CA GLU A 248 -24.46 -23.38 6.80
C GLU A 248 -23.89 -22.87 8.12
N THR A 249 -24.15 -21.59 8.42
CA THR A 249 -23.90 -21.03 9.74
C THR A 249 -24.78 -21.78 10.73
N VAL A 250 -24.21 -22.79 11.40
CA VAL A 250 -24.82 -23.38 12.58
C VAL A 250 -24.91 -22.24 13.58
N ALA A 251 -26.10 -21.69 13.75
CA ALA A 251 -26.36 -20.74 14.82
C ALA A 251 -26.00 -21.46 16.12
N VAL A 252 -24.83 -21.14 16.67
CA VAL A 252 -24.44 -21.61 18.00
C VAL A 252 -25.43 -20.94 18.94
N ALA A 253 -26.51 -21.65 19.24
CA ALA A 253 -27.45 -21.28 20.28
C ALA A 253 -26.63 -21.21 21.57
N ALA A 254 -26.44 -19.98 22.07
CA ALA A 254 -25.85 -19.72 23.37
C ALA A 254 -26.79 -20.20 24.49
#